data_AF-A0A0D7AHH5-F1
#
_entry.id   AF-A0A0D7AHH5-F1
#
_cell.length_a   1.000
_cell.length_b   1.000
_cell.length_c   1.000
_cell.angle_alpha   90.00
_cell.angle_beta   90.00
_cell.angle_gamma   90.00
#
_symmetry.space_group_name_H-M   'P 1'
#
loop_
_entity.id
_entity.type
_entity.pdbx_description
1 polymer ?
#
loop_
_entity_poly.entity_id
_entity_poly.type
_entity_poly.pdbx_seq_one_letter_code
_entity_poly.pdbx_strand_id
1 'polypeptide(L)'
;MQYLFPRLLAFVASCSAVIALNPRSLFERSEGQVTYACSSGEALCICPLDNNNDTGVLINYYPGYQCAYASGACTWTDTGVLQNTAQTNCPTSAPCSVTGCECITDLNGDAGVLINDFTGYQCAYLAGACTWDFDGNLQNVAQANCPTTAPCESS
;
A
#
# COMPACT_ATOMS: atom_id res chain seq x y z
N MET A 1 76.51 -21.21 -5.97
CA MET A 1 75.69 -20.28 -5.17
C MET A 1 74.37 -20.13 -5.91
N GLN A 2 73.33 -20.90 -5.58
CA GLN A 2 72.34 -20.71 -4.51
C GLN A 2 71.32 -19.58 -4.79
N TYR A 3 70.07 -20.03 -5.03
CA TYR A 3 68.75 -19.36 -4.90
C TYR A 3 68.44 -18.23 -5.92
N LEU A 4 67.21 -17.96 -6.37
CA LEU A 4 65.85 -18.17 -5.85
C LEU A 4 64.85 -18.35 -7.02
N PHE A 5 63.85 -19.21 -6.84
CA PHE A 5 62.56 -19.14 -7.54
C PHE A 5 61.65 -18.12 -6.83
N PRO A 6 60.93 -17.23 -7.55
CA PRO A 6 59.72 -16.64 -7.02
C PRO A 6 58.49 -17.29 -7.65
N ARG A 7 57.70 -17.96 -6.81
CA ARG A 7 56.31 -18.31 -7.06
C ARG A 7 55.51 -17.00 -7.19
N LEU A 8 54.97 -16.72 -8.38
CA LEU A 8 53.98 -15.66 -8.55
C LEU A 8 52.62 -16.20 -8.08
N LEU A 9 52.21 -15.83 -6.87
CA LEU A 9 50.85 -16.05 -6.35
C LEU A 9 49.90 -15.10 -7.08
N ALA A 10 49.00 -15.64 -7.88
CA ALA A 10 47.87 -14.91 -8.44
C ALA A 10 46.86 -14.59 -7.32
N PHE A 11 46.80 -13.31 -6.91
CA PHE A 11 45.65 -12.79 -6.17
C PHE A 11 44.60 -12.36 -7.18
N VAL A 12 43.61 -13.21 -7.44
CA VAL A 12 42.38 -12.80 -8.13
C VAL A 12 41.57 -12.01 -7.12
N ALA A 13 41.66 -10.69 -7.18
CA ALA A 13 40.75 -9.81 -6.46
C ALA A 13 39.34 -9.98 -7.05
N SER A 14 38.48 -10.76 -6.40
CA SER A 14 37.06 -10.78 -6.71
C SER A 14 36.46 -9.46 -6.24
N CYS A 15 36.34 -8.49 -7.16
CA CYS A 15 35.46 -7.35 -6.95
C CYS A 15 34.02 -7.88 -6.92
N SER A 16 33.47 -8.06 -5.73
CA SER A 16 32.03 -8.19 -5.54
C SER A 16 31.40 -6.92 -6.10
N ALA A 17 30.73 -7.04 -7.25
CA ALA A 17 29.86 -5.99 -7.75
C ALA A 17 28.73 -5.84 -6.72
N VAL A 18 28.81 -4.79 -5.91
CA VAL A 18 27.65 -4.30 -5.17
C VAL A 18 26.66 -3.85 -6.24
N ILE A 19 25.64 -4.64 -6.50
CA ILE A 19 24.49 -4.21 -7.30
C ILE A 19 23.82 -3.13 -6.45
N ALA A 20 24.19 -1.88 -6.69
CA ALA A 20 23.41 -0.75 -6.22
C ALA A 20 22.05 -0.86 -6.90
N LEU A 21 21.06 -1.38 -6.17
CA LEU A 21 19.66 -1.19 -6.50
C LEU A 21 19.44 0.32 -6.46
N ASN A 22 19.56 0.99 -7.61
CA ASN A 22 19.08 2.35 -7.74
C ASN A 22 17.61 2.33 -7.34
N PRO A 23 17.18 3.02 -6.26
CA PRO A 23 15.76 3.21 -6.04
C PRO A 23 15.24 3.88 -7.30
N ARG A 24 14.35 3.19 -8.03
CA ARG A 24 13.70 3.80 -9.18
C ARG A 24 13.03 5.06 -8.67
N SER A 25 13.42 6.21 -9.21
CA SER A 25 12.75 7.48 -8.93
C SER A 25 11.26 7.26 -9.19
N LEU A 26 10.46 7.39 -8.13
CA LEU A 26 9.01 7.41 -8.26
C LEU A 26 8.69 8.71 -9.01
N PHE A 27 8.15 8.57 -10.22
CA PHE A 27 7.63 9.71 -10.98
C PHE A 27 6.15 9.85 -10.62
N GLU A 28 5.78 11.04 -10.14
CA GLU A 28 4.38 11.43 -10.04
C GLU A 28 3.75 11.33 -11.43
N ARG A 29 2.64 10.58 -11.54
CA ARG A 29 1.87 10.54 -12.79
C ARG A 29 1.11 11.85 -12.92
N SER A 30 1.44 12.66 -13.92
CA SER A 30 0.74 13.92 -14.20
C SER A 30 -0.71 13.72 -14.61
N GLU A 31 -1.06 12.52 -15.08
CA GLU A 31 -2.43 12.11 -15.41
C GLU A 31 -2.62 10.62 -15.12
N GLY A 32 -3.76 10.28 -14.52
CA GLY A 32 -4.05 8.97 -13.94
C GLY A 32 -4.44 9.15 -12.47
N GLN A 33 -5.74 9.05 -12.20
CA GLN A 33 -6.30 9.20 -10.87
C GLN A 33 -5.69 8.11 -9.96
N VAL A 34 -4.84 8.51 -9.01
CA VAL A 34 -4.73 7.75 -7.77
C VAL A 34 -6.07 7.96 -7.10
N THR A 35 -6.88 6.90 -6.99
CA THR A 35 -8.16 6.99 -6.29
C THR A 35 -7.87 7.29 -4.81
N TYR A 36 -7.80 8.57 -4.47
CA TYR A 36 -7.95 9.05 -3.11
C TYR A 36 -9.45 9.12 -2.87
N ALA A 37 -9.93 8.41 -1.84
CA ALA A 37 -11.26 8.65 -1.33
C ALA A 37 -11.26 10.01 -0.61
N CYS A 38 -11.55 11.08 -1.36
CA CYS A 38 -12.04 12.33 -0.79
C CYS A 38 -13.42 12.06 -0.17
N SER A 39 -13.51 11.48 1.03
CA SER A 39 -14.78 11.55 1.77
C SER A 39 -14.96 12.95 2.30
N SER A 40 -16.06 13.60 1.91
CA SER A 40 -16.44 14.91 2.40
C SER A 40 -16.72 14.89 3.91
N GLY A 41 -15.86 15.52 4.71
CA GLY A 41 -16.36 16.47 5.72
C GLY A 41 -16.13 16.20 7.21
N GLU A 42 -15.64 15.04 7.66
CA GLU A 42 -15.38 14.82 9.10
C GLU A 42 -14.02 14.15 9.29
N ALA A 43 -13.28 14.50 10.35
CA ALA A 43 -11.97 13.91 10.62
C ALA A 43 -12.15 12.45 11.07
N LEU A 44 -12.01 11.52 10.11
CA LEU A 44 -12.38 10.11 10.28
C LEU A 44 -11.46 9.35 11.24
N CYS A 45 -10.15 9.63 11.23
CA CYS A 45 -9.20 9.21 12.27
C CYS A 45 -8.17 10.30 12.54
N ILE A 46 -7.88 10.54 13.81
CA ILE A 46 -6.68 11.25 14.26
C ILE A 46 -5.51 10.26 14.19
N CYS A 47 -4.40 10.70 13.59
CA CYS A 47 -3.18 9.91 13.62
C CYS A 47 -2.64 9.84 15.05
N PRO A 48 -2.38 8.63 15.58
CA PRO A 48 -1.74 8.48 16.88
C PRO A 48 -0.32 9.07 16.82
N LEU A 49 0.30 9.32 17.98
CA LEU A 49 1.74 9.57 18.01
C LEU A 49 2.49 8.31 17.58
N ASP A 50 3.57 8.47 16.82
CA ASP A 50 4.47 7.36 16.56
C ASP A 50 5.36 7.04 17.79
N ASN A 51 6.17 5.99 17.72
CA ASN A 51 7.06 5.58 18.79
C ASN A 51 8.20 6.60 19.07
N ASN A 52 8.35 7.61 18.20
CA ASN A 52 9.27 8.73 18.37
C ASN A 52 8.57 9.99 18.92
N ASN A 53 7.27 9.88 19.25
CA ASN A 53 6.40 10.98 19.66
C ASN A 53 6.14 12.03 18.57
N ASP A 54 6.27 11.67 17.30
CA ASP A 54 5.95 12.55 16.17
C ASP A 54 4.43 12.58 15.90
N THR A 55 3.90 13.74 15.53
CA THR A 55 2.53 13.88 15.03
C THR A 55 2.45 13.44 13.58
N GLY A 56 1.50 12.55 13.27
CA GLY A 56 1.26 12.08 11.91
C GLY A 56 0.19 12.88 11.17
N VAL A 57 0.16 12.73 9.85
CA VAL A 57 -0.91 13.24 8.98
C VAL A 57 -1.63 12.06 8.35
N LEU A 58 -2.97 12.07 8.37
CA LEU A 58 -3.79 11.04 7.75
C LEU A 58 -3.62 11.14 6.24
N ILE A 59 -3.08 10.09 5.61
CA ILE A 59 -2.84 10.03 4.16
C ILE A 59 -3.78 9.06 3.45
N ASN A 60 -4.33 8.08 4.18
CA ASN A 60 -5.36 7.21 3.63
C ASN A 60 -6.36 6.83 4.72
N TYR A 61 -7.63 6.86 4.38
CA TYR A 61 -8.72 6.29 5.16
C TYR A 61 -9.69 5.74 4.14
N TYR A 62 -9.79 4.43 4.07
CA TYR A 62 -10.62 3.81 3.05
C TYR A 62 -11.22 2.52 3.61
N PRO A 63 -12.53 2.49 3.83
CA PRO A 63 -13.27 1.25 3.95
C PRO A 63 -13.70 0.80 2.55
N GLY A 64 -13.03 -0.21 1.99
CA GLY A 64 -13.49 -0.81 0.73
C GLY A 64 -12.46 -1.65 0.01
N TYR A 65 -12.79 -1.98 -1.24
CA TYR A 65 -11.97 -2.85 -2.06
C TYR A 65 -11.98 -2.43 -3.53
N GLN A 66 -10.95 -2.87 -4.23
CA GLN A 66 -10.71 -2.57 -5.64
C GLN A 66 -10.41 -3.86 -6.40
N CYS A 67 -11.08 -3.99 -7.53
CA CYS A 67 -10.94 -5.09 -8.46
C CYS A 67 -10.46 -4.58 -9.81
N ALA A 68 -9.46 -5.26 -10.38
CA ALA A 68 -9.03 -5.05 -11.75
C ALA A 68 -9.69 -6.07 -12.68
N TYR A 69 -10.14 -5.59 -13.83
CA TYR A 69 -10.78 -6.35 -14.91
C TYR A 69 -10.02 -6.11 -16.22
N ALA A 70 -10.28 -6.92 -17.24
CA ALA A 70 -9.67 -6.72 -18.55
C ALA A 70 -10.06 -5.36 -19.17
N SER A 71 -11.29 -4.91 -18.90
CA SER A 71 -11.87 -3.68 -19.44
C SER A 71 -11.79 -2.47 -18.52
N GLY A 72 -11.22 -2.58 -17.32
CA GLY A 72 -11.11 -1.47 -16.39
C GLY A 72 -10.85 -1.89 -14.95
N ALA A 73 -11.14 -1.01 -14.00
CA ALA A 73 -11.11 -1.33 -12.58
C ALA A 73 -12.38 -0.83 -11.92
N CYS A 74 -12.84 -1.51 -10.88
CA CYS A 74 -14.00 -1.14 -10.09
C CYS A 74 -13.60 -0.99 -8.63
N THR A 75 -14.20 -0.02 -7.96
CA THR A 75 -13.87 0.35 -6.58
C THR A 75 -15.16 0.51 -5.81
N TRP A 76 -15.34 -0.26 -4.75
CA TRP A 76 -16.55 -0.23 -3.92
C TRP A 76 -16.19 0.04 -2.46
N THR A 77 -17.10 0.70 -1.74
CA THR A 77 -17.02 0.74 -0.28
C THR A 77 -17.13 -0.66 0.32
N ASP A 78 -16.82 -0.79 1.60
CA ASP A 78 -17.09 -1.97 2.42
C ASP A 78 -18.57 -2.43 2.37
N THR A 79 -19.49 -1.47 2.29
CA THR A 79 -20.93 -1.66 2.09
C THR A 79 -21.32 -1.98 0.64
N GLY A 80 -20.34 -2.00 -0.26
CA GLY A 80 -20.51 -2.37 -1.66
C GLY A 80 -21.00 -1.26 -2.57
N VAL A 81 -20.86 0.01 -2.21
CA VAL A 81 -21.31 1.13 -3.05
C VAL A 81 -20.20 1.53 -4.02
N LEU A 82 -20.49 1.52 -5.33
CA LEU A 82 -19.52 1.89 -6.36
C LEU A 82 -19.03 3.33 -6.17
N GLN A 83 -17.71 3.51 -6.12
CA GLN A 83 -17.06 4.80 -5.92
C GLN A 83 -16.60 5.43 -7.24
N ASN A 84 -16.13 4.62 -8.18
CA ASN A 84 -15.67 5.09 -9.48
C ASN A 84 -16.77 4.97 -10.56
N THR A 85 -17.88 5.67 -10.33
CA THR A 85 -19.12 5.59 -11.12
C THR A 85 -18.99 6.02 -12.59
N ALA A 86 -17.88 6.65 -12.97
CA ALA A 86 -17.57 6.95 -14.37
C ALA A 86 -17.25 5.68 -15.20
N GLN A 87 -16.86 4.58 -14.55
CA GLN A 87 -16.64 3.30 -15.21
C GLN A 87 -17.98 2.60 -15.46
N THR A 88 -18.39 2.49 -16.72
CA THR A 88 -19.69 1.93 -17.10
C THR A 88 -19.73 0.40 -17.10
N ASN A 89 -18.57 -0.27 -16.94
CA ASN A 89 -18.48 -1.72 -16.84
C ASN A 89 -18.69 -2.24 -15.41
N CYS A 90 -18.76 -1.37 -14.40
CA CYS A 90 -18.85 -1.79 -13.01
C CYS A 90 -20.31 -1.90 -12.53
N PRO A 91 -20.69 -3.00 -11.86
CA PRO A 91 -21.92 -3.06 -11.08
C PRO A 91 -21.98 -1.91 -10.06
N THR A 92 -23.14 -1.27 -9.94
CA THR A 92 -23.32 -0.14 -9.00
C THR A 92 -23.30 -0.59 -7.54
N SER A 93 -23.56 -1.87 -7.28
CA SER A 93 -23.47 -2.46 -5.95
C SER A 93 -22.77 -3.82 -5.97
N ALA A 94 -21.83 -4.01 -5.06
CA ALA A 94 -21.09 -5.24 -4.84
C ALA A 94 -20.61 -5.31 -3.37
N PRO A 95 -21.49 -5.64 -2.41
CA PRO A 95 -21.09 -5.75 -1.00
C PRO A 95 -20.13 -6.91 -0.78
N CYS A 96 -19.19 -6.74 0.15
CA CYS A 96 -18.30 -7.80 0.55
C CYS A 96 -19.05 -8.92 1.28
N SER A 97 -18.54 -10.15 1.18
CA SER A 97 -19.01 -11.26 2.03
C SER A 97 -18.55 -11.03 3.46
N VAL A 98 -19.23 -11.67 4.43
CA VAL A 98 -18.78 -11.76 5.83
C VAL A 98 -17.40 -12.43 5.98
N THR A 99 -16.94 -13.13 4.94
CA THR A 99 -15.64 -13.80 4.88
C THR A 99 -14.55 -12.99 4.17
N GLY A 100 -14.87 -11.79 3.67
CA GLY A 100 -13.96 -10.94 2.90
C GLY A 100 -14.55 -10.44 1.58
N CYS A 101 -13.86 -9.50 0.93
CA CYS A 101 -14.26 -8.98 -0.37
C CYS A 101 -13.73 -9.86 -1.50
N GLU A 102 -14.59 -10.26 -2.43
CA GLU A 102 -14.20 -10.97 -3.65
C GLU A 102 -14.66 -10.18 -4.87
N CYS A 103 -13.87 -10.26 -5.95
CA CYS A 103 -14.23 -9.61 -7.19
C CYS A 103 -15.34 -10.38 -7.91
N ILE A 104 -16.52 -9.77 -7.96
CA ILE A 104 -17.62 -10.23 -8.80
C ILE A 104 -17.29 -10.04 -10.28
N THR A 105 -18.00 -10.73 -11.16
CA THR A 105 -17.94 -10.47 -12.60
C THR A 105 -18.42 -9.04 -12.91
N ASP A 106 -17.73 -8.34 -13.81
CA ASP A 106 -18.16 -7.01 -14.26
C ASP A 106 -19.36 -7.10 -15.22
N LEU A 107 -19.88 -5.95 -15.66
CA LEU A 107 -21.02 -5.88 -16.58
C LEU A 107 -20.68 -6.35 -18.01
N ASN A 108 -19.40 -6.53 -18.34
CA ASN A 108 -18.94 -7.08 -19.61
C ASN A 108 -18.77 -8.61 -19.55
N GLY A 109 -18.92 -9.22 -18.37
CA GLY A 109 -18.68 -10.65 -18.19
C GLY A 109 -17.24 -11.00 -17.83
N ASP A 110 -16.39 -10.01 -17.55
CA ASP A 110 -14.98 -10.21 -17.20
C ASP A 110 -14.84 -10.62 -15.73
N ALA A 111 -14.00 -11.63 -15.48
CA ALA A 111 -13.61 -11.98 -14.12
C ALA A 111 -12.62 -10.94 -13.57
N GLY A 112 -12.85 -10.50 -12.34
CA GLY A 112 -11.98 -9.54 -11.67
C GLY A 112 -10.89 -10.19 -10.83
N VAL A 113 -9.81 -9.45 -10.60
CA VAL A 113 -8.74 -9.78 -9.66
C VAL A 113 -8.71 -8.74 -8.56
N LEU A 114 -8.70 -9.19 -7.30
CA LEU A 114 -8.62 -8.31 -6.14
C LEU A 114 -7.23 -7.68 -6.10
N ILE A 115 -7.18 -6.36 -6.26
CA ILE A 115 -5.91 -5.61 -6.27
C ILE A 115 -5.72 -4.75 -5.02
N ASN A 116 -6.81 -4.48 -4.31
CA ASN A 116 -6.76 -3.80 -3.03
C ASN A 116 -7.97 -4.24 -2.20
N ASP A 117 -7.74 -4.64 -0.96
CA ASP A 117 -8.76 -4.81 0.06
C ASP A 117 -8.19 -4.10 1.28
N PHE A 118 -8.62 -2.85 1.46
CA PHE A 118 -8.09 -2.00 2.52
C PHE A 118 -9.24 -1.67 3.46
N THR A 119 -9.11 -2.14 4.69
CA THR A 119 -10.04 -1.89 5.77
C THR A 119 -9.25 -1.26 6.90
N GLY A 120 -9.00 0.04 6.80
CA GLY A 120 -8.19 0.72 7.80
C GLY A 120 -7.84 2.15 7.46
N TYR A 121 -6.75 2.59 8.06
CA TYR A 121 -6.23 3.94 7.89
C TYR A 121 -4.70 3.95 7.88
N GLN A 122 -4.14 4.98 7.26
CA GLN A 122 -2.71 5.15 7.11
C GLN A 122 -2.32 6.57 7.45
N CYS A 123 -1.28 6.69 8.28
CA CYS A 123 -0.70 7.94 8.71
C CYS A 123 0.74 8.04 8.24
N ALA A 124 1.14 9.22 7.77
CA ALA A 124 2.52 9.55 7.47
C ALA A 124 3.14 10.35 8.62
N TYR A 125 4.37 9.98 8.98
CA TYR A 125 5.23 10.59 9.99
C TYR A 125 6.57 10.97 9.36
N LEU A 126 7.40 11.71 10.11
CA LEU A 126 8.73 12.10 9.65
C LEU A 126 9.62 10.87 9.37
N ALA A 127 9.49 9.82 10.19
CA ALA A 127 10.31 8.62 10.11
C ALA A 127 9.73 7.49 9.23
N GLY A 128 8.54 7.67 8.64
CA GLY A 128 7.89 6.64 7.84
C GLY A 128 6.38 6.74 7.83
N ALA A 129 5.70 5.73 7.30
CA ALA A 129 4.24 5.64 7.32
C ALA A 129 3.80 4.43 8.14
N CYS A 130 2.69 4.56 8.86
CA CYS A 130 2.09 3.50 9.65
C CYS A 130 0.69 3.21 9.13
N THR A 131 0.37 1.93 9.01
CA THR A 131 -0.88 1.45 8.43
C THR A 131 -1.54 0.53 9.43
N TRP A 132 -2.74 0.88 9.87
CA TRP A 132 -3.53 0.06 10.79
C TRP A 132 -4.82 -0.38 10.12
N ASP A 133 -5.31 -1.55 10.51
CA ASP A 133 -6.71 -1.90 10.24
C ASP A 133 -7.65 -1.08 11.16
N PHE A 134 -8.97 -1.21 10.98
CA PHE A 134 -9.93 -0.48 11.83
C PHE A 134 -9.98 -0.95 13.29
N ASP A 135 -9.53 -2.17 13.58
CA ASP A 135 -9.34 -2.65 14.96
C ASP A 135 -8.06 -2.05 15.60
N GLY A 136 -7.26 -1.35 14.79
CA GLY A 136 -6.04 -0.70 15.20
C GLY A 136 -4.80 -1.57 15.15
N ASN A 137 -4.82 -2.73 14.50
CA ASN A 137 -3.64 -3.60 14.41
C ASN A 137 -2.72 -3.14 13.27
N LEU A 138 -1.43 -3.02 13.57
CA LEU A 138 -0.42 -2.60 12.61
C LEU A 138 -0.26 -3.62 11.49
N GLN A 139 -0.44 -3.19 10.25
CA GLN A 139 -0.34 -4.03 9.05
C GLN A 139 1.07 -4.04 8.47
N ASN A 140 1.79 -2.91 8.54
CA ASN A 140 3.15 -2.78 8.05
C ASN A 140 4.19 -2.94 9.18
N VAL A 141 4.17 -4.11 9.82
CA VAL A 141 4.96 -4.46 11.02
C VAL A 141 6.49 -4.30 10.90
N ALA A 142 7.01 -4.14 9.68
CA ALA A 142 8.43 -3.86 9.45
C ALA A 142 8.85 -2.42 9.83
N GLN A 143 7.90 -1.51 10.01
CA GLN A 143 8.16 -0.13 10.43
C GLN A 143 8.29 -0.04 11.95
N ALA A 144 9.51 0.13 12.45
CA ALA A 144 9.80 0.16 13.88
C ALA A 144 9.29 1.43 14.59
N ASN A 145 9.03 2.51 13.86
CA ASN A 145 8.49 3.74 14.42
C ASN A 145 6.99 3.67 14.72
N CYS A 146 6.29 2.61 14.29
CA CYS A 146 4.84 2.52 14.43
C CYS A 146 4.41 1.81 15.73
N PRO A 147 3.43 2.36 16.46
CA PRO A 147 2.70 1.61 17.48
C PRO A 147 2.12 0.32 16.88
N THR A 148 2.28 -0.80 17.60
CA THR A 148 1.73 -2.09 17.15
C THR A 148 0.21 -2.13 17.19
N THR A 149 -0.38 -1.32 18.08
CA THR A 149 -1.83 -1.18 18.23
C THR A 149 -2.20 0.28 18.41
N ALA A 150 -2.99 0.81 17.50
CA ALA A 150 -3.59 2.14 17.59
C ALA A 150 -4.94 2.13 16.85
N PRO A 151 -6.07 2.01 17.56
CA PRO A 151 -7.39 2.13 16.95
C PRO A 151 -7.60 3.51 16.35
N CYS A 152 -8.44 3.58 15.32
CA CYS A 152 -8.88 4.85 14.77
C CYS A 152 -9.70 5.62 15.81
N GLU A 153 -9.23 6.80 16.21
CA GLU A 153 -10.00 7.73 17.05
C GLU A 153 -10.50 8.89 16.18
N SER A 154 -11.82 9.02 16.01
CA SER A 154 -12.42 10.21 15.37
C SER A 154 -12.47 11.38 16.36
N SER A 155 -12.21 12.60 15.91
CA SER A 155 -12.27 13.82 16.74
C SER A 155 -13.69 14.30 17.02
#